data_AF-A0A3M8DPJ2-F1
#
_entry.id   AF-A0A3M8DPJ2-F1
#
_cell.length_a   1.000
_cell.length_b   1.000
_cell.length_c   1.000
_cell.angle_alpha   90.00
_cell.angle_beta   90.00
_cell.angle_gamma   90.00
#
_symmetry.space_group_name_H-M   'P 1'
#
loop_
_entity.id
_entity.type
_entity.pdbx_description
1 polymer ?
#
loop_
_entity_poly.entity_id
_entity_poly.type
_entity_poly.pdbx_seq_one_letter_code
_entity_poly.pdbx_strand_id
1 'polypeptide(L)'
;MTTSKDMWRKGNYAISTDKRFLQEDVIYGYLHEKSYWSKGIDREVVRRSIEQSAFCFGVFQGEPGSADCRQVGFARVISDCATFAYLCDVFILPEHSGVGLGKWLMEVITQFPPISGVRRFLLATRDAHGLYAQYGFEPLAKPESFMAISRSQATLPER
;
A
#
# COMPACT_ATOMS: atom_id res chain seq x y z
N MET A 1 7.25 12.84 14.25
CA MET A 1 5.93 12.20 14.16
C MET A 1 6.12 10.72 14.42
N THR A 2 5.52 10.18 15.47
CA THR A 2 5.64 8.77 15.84
C THR A 2 4.86 7.96 14.81
N THR A 3 5.55 7.24 13.91
CA THR A 3 4.90 6.27 13.03
C THR A 3 4.18 5.24 13.90
N SER A 4 2.87 5.14 13.75
CA SER A 4 2.07 4.17 14.48
C SER A 4 2.51 2.75 14.14
N LYS A 5 2.59 1.89 15.16
CA LYS A 5 3.07 0.50 15.06
C LYS A 5 1.92 -0.46 15.36
N ASP A 6 0.83 -0.27 14.65
CA ASP A 6 -0.38 -1.02 14.86
C ASP A 6 -0.29 -2.39 14.20
N MET A 7 -1.05 -3.32 14.74
CA MET A 7 -1.05 -4.71 14.34
C MET A 7 -2.46 -5.28 14.41
N TRP A 8 -2.88 -5.94 13.34
CA TRP A 8 -4.17 -6.63 13.24
C TRP A 8 -3.94 -8.11 12.92
N ARG A 9 -4.79 -9.00 13.42
CA ARG A 9 -4.67 -10.45 13.18
C ARG A 9 -5.97 -11.04 12.69
N LYS A 10 -5.86 -12.01 11.78
CA LYS A 10 -6.96 -12.80 11.24
C LYS A 10 -6.48 -14.21 10.91
N GLY A 11 -6.84 -15.17 11.75
CA GLY A 11 -6.33 -16.54 11.61
C GLY A 11 -4.81 -16.58 11.71
N ASN A 12 -4.15 -17.19 10.73
CA ASN A 12 -2.69 -17.25 10.61
C ASN A 12 -2.07 -16.04 9.88
N TYR A 13 -2.84 -14.96 9.66
CA TYR A 13 -2.36 -13.75 9.01
C TYR A 13 -2.32 -12.56 9.97
N ALA A 14 -1.38 -11.65 9.70
CA ALA A 14 -1.24 -10.38 10.39
C ALA A 14 -1.10 -9.21 9.39
N ILE A 15 -1.54 -8.03 9.78
CA ILE A 15 -1.21 -6.76 9.11
C ILE A 15 -0.44 -5.90 10.10
N SER A 16 0.67 -5.31 9.66
CA SER A 16 1.48 -4.39 10.49
C SER A 16 1.77 -3.10 9.74
N THR A 17 1.78 -1.97 10.47
CA THR A 17 2.34 -0.70 9.97
C THR A 17 3.80 -0.47 10.34
N ASP A 18 4.40 -1.36 11.14
CA ASP A 18 5.82 -1.27 11.51
C ASP A 18 6.71 -1.66 10.33
N LYS A 19 7.34 -0.66 9.71
CA LYS A 19 8.22 -0.82 8.55
C LYS A 19 9.38 -1.78 8.80
N ARG A 20 9.78 -1.99 10.05
CA ARG A 20 10.88 -2.91 10.42
C ARG A 20 10.56 -4.38 10.09
N PHE A 21 9.30 -4.73 9.93
CA PHE A 21 8.90 -6.09 9.55
C PHE A 21 8.75 -6.28 8.05
N LEU A 22 8.82 -5.22 7.24
CA LEU A 22 8.66 -5.32 5.80
C LEU A 22 9.82 -6.13 5.20
N GLN A 23 9.47 -7.09 4.36
CA GLN A 23 10.40 -7.89 3.58
C GLN A 23 10.56 -7.20 2.22
N GLU A 24 11.49 -6.24 2.15
CA GLU A 24 11.68 -5.37 0.98
C GLU A 24 11.91 -6.15 -0.32
N ASP A 25 12.57 -7.31 -0.26
CA ASP A 25 12.77 -8.17 -1.43
C ASP A 25 11.45 -8.67 -2.04
N VAL A 26 10.46 -8.98 -1.21
CA VAL A 26 9.13 -9.40 -1.67
C VAL A 26 8.40 -8.23 -2.33
N ILE A 27 8.45 -7.06 -1.69
CA ILE A 27 7.80 -5.84 -2.19
C ILE A 27 8.43 -5.42 -3.52
N TYR A 28 9.75 -5.31 -3.57
CA TYR A 28 10.50 -4.98 -4.76
C TYR A 28 10.26 -6.00 -5.87
N GLY A 29 10.38 -7.31 -5.59
CA GLY A 29 10.17 -8.36 -6.58
C GLY A 29 8.79 -8.27 -7.22
N TYR A 30 7.74 -8.09 -6.42
CA TYR A 30 6.39 -7.92 -6.96
C TYR A 30 6.23 -6.63 -7.79
N LEU A 31 6.67 -5.48 -7.26
CA LEU A 31 6.51 -4.20 -7.95
C LEU A 31 7.31 -4.16 -9.25
N HIS A 32 8.56 -4.61 -9.22
CA HIS A 32 9.46 -4.61 -10.36
C HIS A 32 8.98 -5.56 -11.47
N GLU A 33 8.60 -6.80 -11.13
CA GLU A 33 8.34 -7.84 -12.12
C GLU A 33 6.88 -7.99 -12.50
N LYS A 34 5.97 -7.91 -11.52
CA LYS A 34 4.57 -8.37 -11.67
C LYS A 34 3.57 -7.23 -11.78
N SER A 35 3.82 -6.11 -11.11
CA SER A 35 2.87 -5.00 -11.10
C SER A 35 2.81 -4.32 -12.47
N TYR A 36 1.61 -4.01 -12.96
CA TYR A 36 1.47 -3.27 -14.22
C TYR A 36 1.75 -1.77 -14.08
N TRP A 37 1.68 -1.24 -12.86
CA TRP A 37 1.80 0.19 -12.58
C TRP A 37 3.22 0.64 -12.21
N SER A 38 4.07 -0.28 -11.74
CA SER A 38 5.47 0.00 -11.34
C SER A 38 6.46 -0.96 -12.00
N LYS A 39 6.10 -1.54 -13.16
CA LYS A 39 6.98 -2.50 -13.85
C LYS A 39 8.35 -1.89 -14.16
N GLY A 40 9.41 -2.61 -13.80
CA GLY A 40 10.78 -2.17 -14.02
C GLY A 40 11.27 -1.09 -13.06
N ILE A 41 10.51 -0.76 -12.00
CA ILE A 41 10.93 0.24 -11.01
C ILE A 41 12.26 -0.14 -10.36
N ASP A 42 13.12 0.85 -10.14
CA ASP A 42 14.41 0.65 -9.50
C ASP A 42 14.27 0.32 -8.00
N ARG A 43 15.19 -0.53 -7.50
CA ARG A 43 15.16 -0.99 -6.11
C ARG A 43 15.33 0.14 -5.11
N GLU A 44 16.22 1.08 -5.39
CA GLU A 44 16.49 2.21 -4.52
C GLU A 44 15.29 3.17 -4.47
N VAL A 45 14.56 3.31 -5.58
CA VAL A 45 13.29 4.05 -5.62
C VAL A 45 12.26 3.38 -4.70
N VAL A 46 12.09 2.06 -4.78
CA VAL A 46 11.14 1.32 -3.91
C VAL A 46 11.51 1.51 -2.45
N ARG A 47 12.78 1.27 -2.10
CA ARG A 47 13.31 1.44 -0.73
C ARG A 47 13.01 2.85 -0.20
N ARG A 48 13.39 3.90 -0.94
CA ARG A 48 13.13 5.29 -0.56
C ARG A 48 11.63 5.58 -0.45
N SER A 49 10.80 5.03 -1.33
CA SER A 49 9.34 5.24 -1.27
C SER A 49 8.72 4.65 0.00
N ILE A 50 9.19 3.48 0.45
CA ILE A 50 8.78 2.84 1.70
C ILE A 50 9.20 3.72 2.88
N GLU A 51 10.45 4.16 2.90
CA GLU A 51 10.97 5.02 3.97
C GLU A 51 10.18 6.32 4.13
N GLN A 52 9.87 6.99 3.02
CA GLN A 52 9.28 8.33 3.03
C GLN A 52 7.75 8.35 3.12
N SER A 53 7.08 7.23 2.87
CA SER A 53 5.61 7.18 2.96
C SER A 53 5.15 7.26 4.41
N ALA A 54 4.04 7.96 4.68
CA ALA A 54 3.51 8.10 6.03
C ALA A 54 3.18 6.73 6.65
N PHE A 55 2.54 5.86 5.86
CA PHE A 55 2.20 4.50 6.29
C PHE A 55 2.49 3.48 5.20
N CYS A 56 2.92 2.29 5.63
CA CYS A 56 3.09 1.11 4.82
C CYS A 56 2.45 -0.03 5.58
N PHE A 57 1.59 -0.81 4.93
CA PHE A 57 0.87 -1.93 5.53
C PHE A 57 1.46 -3.21 4.93
N GLY A 58 2.21 -3.96 5.72
CA GLY A 58 2.64 -5.31 5.35
C GLY A 58 1.58 -6.32 5.75
N VAL A 59 1.22 -7.22 4.84
CA VAL A 59 0.39 -8.40 5.13
C VAL A 59 1.30 -9.60 5.27
N PHE A 60 1.18 -10.34 6.36
CA PHE A 60 2.07 -11.44 6.70
C PHE A 60 1.28 -12.72 6.94
N GLN A 61 1.82 -13.85 6.49
CA GLN A 61 1.47 -15.17 6.99
C GLN A 61 2.44 -15.53 8.11
N GLY A 62 1.91 -15.87 9.29
CA GLY A 62 2.68 -16.00 10.51
C GLY A 62 2.86 -14.67 11.26
N GLU A 63 3.63 -14.72 12.35
CA GLU A 63 3.83 -13.58 13.25
C GLU A 63 4.95 -12.65 12.73
N PRO A 64 4.69 -11.36 12.45
CA PRO A 64 5.71 -10.44 11.95
C PRO A 64 6.96 -10.39 12.83
N GLY A 65 8.13 -10.54 12.21
CA GLY A 65 9.42 -10.60 12.91
C GLY A 65 9.83 -12.00 13.42
N SER A 66 8.98 -13.02 13.28
CA SER A 66 9.39 -14.41 13.52
C SER A 66 10.14 -15.00 12.32
N ALA A 67 10.91 -16.07 12.56
CA ALA A 67 11.75 -16.70 11.52
C ALA A 67 10.93 -17.30 10.36
N ASP A 68 9.74 -17.82 10.63
CA ASP A 68 8.87 -18.45 9.63
C ASP A 68 7.87 -17.48 8.98
N CYS A 69 7.95 -16.19 9.35
CA CYS A 69 7.04 -15.16 8.85
C CYS A 69 7.32 -14.84 7.38
N ARG A 70 6.26 -14.77 6.58
CA ARG A 70 6.35 -14.41 5.17
C ARG A 70 5.44 -13.24 4.86
N GLN A 71 5.98 -12.22 4.21
CA GLN A 71 5.14 -11.16 3.67
C GLN A 71 4.42 -11.68 2.43
N VAL A 72 3.10 -11.55 2.41
CA VAL A 72 2.20 -12.05 1.37
C VAL A 72 1.36 -10.95 0.73
N GLY A 73 1.56 -9.70 1.14
CA GLY A 73 0.87 -8.55 0.60
C GLY A 73 1.43 -7.23 1.11
N PHE A 74 1.01 -6.14 0.47
CA PHE A 74 1.48 -4.81 0.76
C PHE A 74 0.46 -3.76 0.34
N ALA A 75 0.51 -2.61 1.01
CA ALA A 75 -0.07 -1.36 0.54
C ALA A 75 0.71 -0.18 1.12
N ARG A 76 0.68 0.95 0.43
CA ARG A 76 1.39 2.16 0.83
C ARG A 76 0.47 3.37 0.79
N VAL A 77 0.58 4.23 1.80
CA VAL A 77 -0.20 5.47 1.90
C VAL A 77 0.74 6.65 2.03
N ILE A 78 0.66 7.56 1.06
CA ILE A 78 1.29 8.89 1.13
C ILE A 78 0.26 9.84 1.73
N SER A 79 0.59 10.52 2.83
CA SER A 79 -0.38 11.34 3.55
C SER A 79 0.28 12.44 4.36
N ASP A 80 -0.45 13.54 4.55
CA ASP A 80 -0.14 14.58 5.56
C ASP A 80 -0.80 14.29 6.92
N CYS A 81 -1.55 13.18 7.02
CA CYS A 81 -2.31 12.73 8.18
C CYS A 81 -3.37 13.74 8.66
N ALA A 82 -3.81 14.66 7.80
CA ALA A 82 -4.74 15.71 8.17
C ALA A 82 -5.76 16.02 7.08
N THR A 83 -5.33 16.22 5.85
CA THR A 83 -6.19 16.70 4.76
C THR A 83 -6.24 15.79 3.55
N PHE A 84 -5.20 14.98 3.33
CA PHE A 84 -5.06 14.21 2.11
C PHE A 84 -4.33 12.89 2.34
N ALA A 85 -4.82 11.82 1.69
CA ALA A 85 -4.12 10.54 1.57
C ALA A 85 -4.18 10.02 0.13
N TYR A 86 -3.10 9.37 -0.32
CA TYR A 86 -3.04 8.64 -1.58
C TYR A 86 -2.64 7.19 -1.33
N LEU A 87 -3.55 6.26 -1.67
CA LEU A 87 -3.32 4.82 -1.58
C LEU A 87 -2.66 4.33 -2.88
N CYS A 88 -1.58 3.56 -2.72
CA CYS A 88 -0.79 3.04 -3.82
C CYS A 88 -0.14 1.69 -3.46
N ASP A 89 0.40 1.02 -4.49
CA ASP A 89 1.16 -0.24 -4.36
C ASP A 89 0.42 -1.36 -3.61
N VAL A 90 -0.91 -1.45 -3.81
CA VAL A 90 -1.76 -2.46 -3.19
C VAL A 90 -1.61 -3.78 -3.92
N PHE A 91 -1.16 -4.82 -3.23
CA PHE A 91 -1.15 -6.18 -3.76
C PHE A 91 -1.28 -7.25 -2.67
N ILE A 92 -1.79 -8.41 -3.07
CA ILE A 92 -1.66 -9.69 -2.37
C ILE A 92 -1.00 -10.66 -3.34
N LEU A 93 -0.03 -11.45 -2.87
CA LEU A 93 0.63 -12.45 -3.70
C LEU A 93 -0.39 -13.46 -4.24
N PRO A 94 -0.27 -13.92 -5.51
CA PRO A 94 -1.26 -14.80 -6.14
C PRO A 94 -1.59 -16.06 -5.34
N GLU A 95 -0.60 -16.64 -4.66
CA GLU A 95 -0.71 -17.84 -3.84
C GLU A 95 -1.62 -17.65 -2.61
N HIS A 96 -1.88 -16.39 -2.24
CA HIS A 96 -2.75 -15.99 -1.13
C HIS A 96 -3.98 -15.20 -1.60
N SER A 97 -4.27 -15.23 -2.90
CA SER A 97 -5.49 -14.65 -3.47
C SER A 97 -6.73 -15.49 -3.13
N GLY A 98 -7.93 -14.93 -3.29
CA GLY A 98 -9.19 -15.65 -3.07
C GLY A 98 -9.61 -15.88 -1.61
N VAL A 99 -8.72 -15.70 -0.62
CA VAL A 99 -9.03 -15.89 0.81
C VAL A 99 -9.43 -14.60 1.55
N GLY A 100 -9.70 -13.53 0.80
CA GLY A 100 -10.23 -12.27 1.34
C GLY A 100 -9.21 -11.33 1.98
N LEU A 101 -7.89 -11.54 1.80
CA LEU A 101 -6.86 -10.66 2.36
C LEU A 101 -6.90 -9.25 1.80
N GLY A 102 -7.15 -9.07 0.50
CA GLY A 102 -7.25 -7.74 -0.10
C GLY A 102 -8.39 -6.91 0.49
N LYS A 103 -9.53 -7.57 0.76
CA LYS A 103 -10.67 -6.94 1.45
C LYS A 103 -10.31 -6.55 2.89
N TRP A 104 -9.69 -7.47 3.63
CA TRP A 104 -9.25 -7.20 4.99
C TRP A 104 -8.22 -6.07 5.07
N LEU A 105 -7.27 -6.02 4.12
CA LEU A 105 -6.29 -4.95 4.02
C LEU A 105 -6.97 -3.60 3.78
N MET A 106 -7.93 -3.53 2.85
CA MET A 106 -8.67 -2.31 2.58
C MET A 106 -9.50 -1.84 3.79
N GLU A 107 -10.14 -2.77 4.48
CA GLU A 107 -10.90 -2.49 5.70
C GLU A 107 -10.01 -1.85 6.78
N VAL A 108 -8.83 -2.43 7.02
CA VAL A 108 -7.84 -1.87 7.97
C VAL A 108 -7.41 -0.47 7.55
N ILE A 109 -7.09 -0.25 6.26
CA ILE A 109 -6.59 1.03 5.76
C ILE A 109 -7.63 2.15 5.86
N THR A 110 -8.87 1.90 5.44
CA THR A 110 -9.89 2.97 5.42
C THR A 110 -10.42 3.32 6.80
N GLN A 111 -10.32 2.40 7.76
CA GLN A 111 -10.66 2.65 9.17
C GLN A 111 -9.46 3.16 9.99
N PHE A 112 -8.27 3.26 9.40
CA PHE A 112 -7.06 3.60 10.12
C PHE A 112 -7.11 5.05 10.67
N PRO A 113 -7.17 5.26 11.99
CA PRO A 113 -7.49 6.57 12.57
C PRO A 113 -6.62 7.74 12.10
N PRO A 114 -5.31 7.58 11.87
CA PRO A 114 -4.46 8.67 11.35
C PRO A 114 -4.84 9.20 9.96
N ILE A 115 -5.64 8.48 9.18
CA ILE A 115 -6.00 8.86 7.81
C ILE A 115 -7.49 8.73 7.49
N SER A 116 -8.30 8.09 8.34
CA SER A 116 -9.71 7.82 8.04
C SER A 116 -10.57 9.09 7.94
N GLY A 117 -10.15 10.17 8.59
CA GLY A 117 -10.83 11.47 8.58
C GLY A 117 -10.33 12.48 7.55
N VAL A 118 -9.37 12.13 6.69
CA VAL A 118 -8.82 13.10 5.72
C VAL A 118 -9.90 13.54 4.73
N ARG A 119 -9.89 14.82 4.36
CA ARG A 119 -10.85 15.40 3.41
C ARG A 119 -10.85 14.70 2.04
N ARG A 120 -9.71 14.13 1.63
CA ARG A 120 -9.60 13.43 0.34
C ARG A 120 -8.66 12.22 0.45
N PHE A 121 -9.22 11.04 0.22
CA PHE A 121 -8.47 9.80 0.07
C PHE A 121 -8.55 9.36 -1.40
N LEU A 122 -7.43 9.39 -2.10
CA LEU A 122 -7.34 9.16 -3.53
C LEU A 122 -6.61 7.84 -3.84
N LEU A 123 -6.98 7.21 -4.95
CA LEU A 123 -6.23 6.12 -5.58
C LEU A 123 -6.43 6.17 -7.09
N ALA A 124 -5.58 5.44 -7.82
CA ALA A 124 -5.79 5.11 -9.23
C ALA A 124 -5.83 3.60 -9.37
N THR A 125 -6.78 3.08 -10.16
CA THR A 125 -6.89 1.65 -10.42
C THR A 125 -7.29 1.40 -11.87
N ARG A 126 -6.76 0.33 -12.47
CA ARG A 126 -7.15 -0.11 -13.81
C ARG A 126 -8.35 -1.06 -13.78
N ASP A 127 -8.40 -1.94 -12.79
CA ASP A 127 -9.23 -3.15 -12.79
C ASP A 127 -9.89 -3.50 -11.44
N ALA A 128 -9.53 -2.83 -10.34
CA ALA A 128 -10.05 -3.15 -9.00
C ALA A 128 -11.12 -2.17 -8.48
N HIS A 129 -11.81 -1.46 -9.38
CA HIS A 129 -12.86 -0.49 -9.04
C HIS A 129 -13.93 -1.05 -8.08
N GLY A 130 -14.44 -2.26 -8.36
CA GLY A 130 -15.47 -2.90 -7.54
C GLY A 130 -14.99 -3.31 -6.14
N LEU A 131 -13.68 -3.53 -5.95
CA LEU A 131 -13.11 -3.72 -4.62
C LEU A 131 -13.14 -2.41 -3.84
N TYR A 132 -12.60 -1.33 -4.41
CA TYR A 132 -12.49 -0.04 -3.73
C TYR A 132 -13.85 0.60 -3.43
N ALA A 133 -14.85 0.41 -4.31
CA ALA A 133 -16.21 0.89 -4.08
C ALA A 133 -16.86 0.33 -2.80
N GLN A 134 -16.49 -0.89 -2.37
CA GLN A 134 -16.97 -1.47 -1.10
C GLN A 134 -16.48 -0.69 0.13
N TYR A 135 -15.47 0.16 -0.03
CA TYR A 135 -14.84 0.95 1.04
C TYR A 135 -15.05 2.46 0.87
N GLY A 136 -16.06 2.86 0.10
CA GLY A 136 -16.46 4.26 -0.06
C GLY A 136 -15.66 5.06 -1.08
N PHE A 137 -14.80 4.41 -1.88
CA PHE A 137 -14.19 5.08 -3.02
C PHE A 137 -15.19 5.19 -4.17
N GLU A 138 -15.35 6.40 -4.69
CA GLU A 138 -16.20 6.70 -5.83
C GLU A 138 -15.35 7.17 -7.01
N PRO A 139 -15.82 7.00 -8.27
CA PRO A 139 -15.23 7.70 -9.40
C PRO A 139 -15.12 9.20 -9.11
N LEU A 140 -14.07 9.84 -9.60
CA LEU A 140 -13.89 11.28 -9.41
C LEU A 140 -15.11 12.03 -9.96
N ALA A 141 -15.71 12.90 -9.13
CA ALA A 141 -16.88 13.69 -9.54
C ALA A 141 -16.56 14.69 -10.68
N LYS A 142 -15.30 15.14 -10.75
CA LYS A 142 -14.78 16.07 -11.75
C LYS A 142 -13.40 15.61 -12.22
N PRO A 143 -13.30 14.51 -13.00
CA PRO A 143 -12.01 13.95 -13.41
C PRO A 143 -11.16 14.95 -14.20
N GLU A 144 -11.78 15.87 -14.94
CA GLU A 144 -11.12 16.94 -15.69
C GLU A 144 -10.36 17.95 -14.80
N SER A 145 -10.65 17.99 -13.49
CA SER A 145 -9.92 18.85 -12.55
C SER A 145 -8.57 18.25 -12.12
N PHE A 146 -8.29 17.00 -12.46
CA PHE A 146 -7.02 16.34 -12.11
C PHE A 146 -6.05 16.42 -13.29
N MET A 147 -4.83 16.87 -13.00
CA MET A 147 -3.72 16.93 -13.95
C MET A 147 -2.53 16.17 -13.37
N ALA A 148 -1.70 15.57 -14.23
CA ALA A 148 -0.51 14.84 -13.80
C ALA A 148 0.69 15.14 -14.71
N ILE A 149 1.88 15.15 -14.13
CA ILE A 149 3.14 15.05 -14.88
C ILE A 149 3.57 13.59 -14.81
N SER A 150 3.42 12.86 -15.92
CA SER A 150 3.78 11.46 -16.01
C SER A 150 5.17 11.29 -16.62
N ARG A 151 5.96 10.38 -16.05
CA ARG A 151 7.24 9.93 -16.58
C ARG A 151 7.19 8.43 -16.77
N SER A 152 8.00 7.91 -17.69
CA SER A 152 8.11 6.46 -17.91
C SER A 152 8.74 5.74 -16.72
N GLN A 153 9.64 6.40 -16.00
CA GLN A 153 10.32 5.89 -14.81
C GLN A 153 10.56 7.00 -13.78
N ALA A 154 10.69 6.61 -12.51
CA ALA A 154 11.11 7.51 -11.44
C ALA A 154 12.63 7.66 -11.42
N THR A 155 13.12 8.87 -11.19
CA THR A 155 14.55 9.17 -11.06
C THR A 155 14.79 9.83 -9.71
N LEU A 156 15.73 9.30 -8.93
CA LEU A 156 16.16 9.96 -7.70
C LEU A 156 17.15 11.08 -8.05
N PRO A 157 17.04 12.26 -7.43
CA PRO A 157 18.05 13.29 -7.60
C PRO A 157 19.41 12.77 -7.10
N GLU A 158 20.47 13.15 -7.82
CA GLU A 158 21.85 13.02 -7.33
C GLU A 158 21.96 13.82 -6.02
N ARG A 159 22.67 13.25 -5.02
CA ARG A 159 22.81 13.85 -3.70
C ARG A 159 23.77 15.03 -3.71
#